data_AF-A0A8J1UUR3-F1
#
_entry.id   AF-A0A8J1UUR3-F1
#
_cell.length_a   1.000
_cell.length_b   1.000
_cell.length_c   1.000
_cell.angle_alpha   90.00
_cell.angle_beta   90.00
_cell.angle_gamma   90.00
#
_symmetry.space_group_name_H-M   'P 1'
#
loop_
_entity.id
_entity.type
_entity.pdbx_description
1 polymer ?
#
loop_
_entity_poly.entity_id
_entity_poly.type
_entity_poly.pdbx_seq_one_letter_code
_entity_poly.pdbx_strand_id
1 'polypeptide(L)'
;MNRLRTLVEPGPPSNMNLLKWSDTLEICAMKHAVTCPTAHDGFKCVMASENMFGISWPLSKEKLESKARGWWNEMIKPGYDWYNANAVNGKWASAGHYTNQDSARTTEVGCGLFDCSSQQKGSQLVCKYRTTFKDLGDYVEKVYRLPNGTSRLYEVGEPCTNCRYGNGWCYKDLCVKQCPQGTKESGECKCALVDRCNKGTLNPDTCQCECDRKHVGLKCDRSCTNFGNCKNVDCNDPVAAKTKCPAACGQCDCFDKGE
;
A
#
# COMPACT_ATOMS: atom_id res chain seq x y z
N MET A 1 -0.84 1.11 13.41
CA MET A 1 -0.45 0.75 12.04
C MET A 1 -0.15 1.98 11.19
N ASN A 2 -1.09 2.89 10.91
CA ASN A 2 -0.79 4.10 10.10
C ASN A 2 0.42 4.92 10.57
N ARG A 3 0.55 5.16 11.88
CA ARG A 3 1.74 5.81 12.45
C ARG A 3 3.05 5.05 12.15
N LEU A 4 3.03 3.73 12.07
CA LEU A 4 4.22 2.93 11.78
C LEU A 4 4.59 3.00 10.29
N ARG A 5 3.56 3.09 9.42
CA ARG A 5 3.72 3.26 7.96
C ARG A 5 4.40 4.58 7.57
N THR A 6 4.39 5.59 8.44
CA THR A 6 5.11 6.86 8.22
C THR A 6 6.54 6.85 8.77
N LEU A 7 6.91 5.81 9.54
CA LEU A 7 8.21 5.69 10.21
C LEU A 7 9.12 4.63 9.55
N VAL A 8 8.76 4.20 8.35
CA VAL A 8 9.48 3.17 7.62
C VAL A 8 10.87 3.65 7.16
N GLU A 9 11.83 2.72 7.17
CA GLU A 9 13.19 2.91 6.65
C GLU A 9 13.35 2.24 5.28
N PRO A 10 14.26 2.71 4.40
CA PRO A 10 15.37 3.65 4.63
C PRO A 10 15.03 5.14 4.46
N GLY A 11 13.78 5.48 4.18
CA GLY A 11 13.39 6.87 4.03
C GLY A 11 11.88 7.04 3.90
N PRO A 12 11.39 8.29 3.93
CA PRO A 12 9.96 8.55 3.88
C PRO A 12 9.34 7.94 2.62
N PRO A 13 8.12 7.39 2.71
CA PRO A 13 7.50 6.75 1.57
C PRO A 13 6.66 7.76 0.75
N SER A 14 6.98 7.91 -0.53
CA SER A 14 6.28 8.83 -1.44
C SER A 14 4.91 8.35 -1.91
N ASN A 15 4.62 7.05 -1.79
CA ASN A 15 3.40 6.42 -2.31
C ASN A 15 2.60 5.60 -1.26
N MET A 16 2.91 5.73 0.02
CA MET A 16 2.27 4.92 1.08
C MET A 16 0.81 5.29 1.27
N ASN A 17 -0.10 4.36 1.03
CA ASN A 17 -1.53 4.60 1.24
C ASN A 17 -1.91 4.60 2.72
N LEU A 18 -2.89 5.43 3.08
CA LEU A 18 -3.58 5.34 4.36
C LEU A 18 -4.27 3.97 4.46
N LEU A 19 -3.97 3.23 5.54
CA LEU A 19 -4.63 1.98 5.86
C LEU A 19 -6.00 2.29 6.49
N LYS A 20 -7.08 1.78 5.89
CA LYS A 20 -8.46 1.97 6.36
C LYS A 20 -9.00 0.70 7.01
N TRP A 21 -9.94 0.87 7.93
CA TRP A 21 -10.66 -0.28 8.48
C TRP A 21 -11.63 -0.85 7.44
N SER A 22 -11.83 -2.17 7.46
CA SER A 22 -12.81 -2.87 6.64
C SER A 22 -13.60 -3.86 7.50
N ASP A 23 -14.89 -3.59 7.67
CA ASP A 23 -15.81 -4.47 8.41
C ASP A 23 -15.88 -5.87 7.78
N THR A 24 -15.76 -5.98 6.46
CA THR A 24 -15.68 -7.27 5.77
C THR A 24 -14.44 -8.07 6.20
N LEU A 25 -13.28 -7.41 6.30
CA LEU A 25 -12.05 -8.07 6.74
C LEU A 25 -12.11 -8.40 8.23
N GLU A 26 -12.71 -7.53 9.06
CA GLU A 26 -12.94 -7.77 10.48
C GLU A 26 -13.81 -9.01 10.70
N ILE A 27 -14.96 -9.10 10.03
CA ILE A 27 -15.86 -10.26 10.13
C ILE A 27 -15.11 -11.54 9.77
N CYS A 28 -14.32 -11.51 8.70
CA CYS A 28 -13.52 -12.67 8.30
C CYS A 28 -12.41 -13.01 9.29
N ALA A 29 -11.73 -12.01 9.84
CA ALA A 29 -10.69 -12.21 10.85
C ALA A 29 -11.28 -12.77 12.14
N MET A 30 -12.45 -12.27 12.58
CA MET A 30 -13.17 -12.78 13.74
C MET A 30 -13.63 -14.22 13.54
N LYS A 31 -14.20 -14.56 12.38
CA LYS A 31 -14.58 -15.94 12.04
C LYS A 31 -13.41 -16.92 12.13
N HIS A 32 -12.19 -16.49 11.83
CA HIS A 32 -11.00 -17.31 12.04
C HIS A 32 -10.59 -17.35 13.51
N ALA A 33 -10.50 -16.19 14.18
CA ALA A 33 -10.08 -16.06 15.57
C ALA A 33 -10.91 -16.93 16.54
N VAL A 34 -12.23 -17.01 16.34
CA VAL A 34 -13.14 -17.81 17.20
C VAL A 34 -12.87 -19.32 17.15
N THR A 35 -12.18 -19.80 16.11
CA THR A 35 -11.77 -21.22 16.01
C THR A 35 -10.54 -21.53 16.86
N CYS A 36 -9.97 -20.52 17.52
CA CYS A 36 -8.72 -20.62 18.28
C CYS A 36 -7.59 -21.27 17.46
N PRO A 37 -7.30 -20.71 16.27
CA PRO A 37 -6.45 -21.34 15.28
C PRO A 37 -4.98 -21.36 15.71
N THR A 38 -4.26 -22.38 15.24
CA THR A 38 -2.79 -22.49 15.36
C THR A 38 -2.08 -22.26 14.02
N ALA A 39 -2.85 -22.00 12.96
CA ALA A 39 -2.35 -21.80 11.60
C ALA A 39 -3.20 -20.76 10.87
N HIS A 40 -2.67 -20.24 9.77
CA HIS A 40 -3.36 -19.30 8.89
C HIS A 40 -4.64 -19.88 8.27
N ASP A 41 -5.62 -19.03 7.99
CA ASP A 41 -6.91 -19.47 7.46
C ASP A 41 -6.86 -20.00 6.02
N GLY A 42 -5.79 -19.70 5.28
CA GLY A 42 -5.61 -20.09 3.89
C GLY A 42 -6.59 -19.43 2.93
N PHE A 43 -6.97 -18.16 3.18
CA PHE A 43 -7.86 -17.36 2.33
C PHE A 43 -9.32 -17.84 2.25
N LYS A 44 -9.76 -18.69 3.18
CA LYS A 44 -11.10 -19.31 3.15
C LYS A 44 -12.26 -18.31 3.18
N CYS A 45 -12.12 -17.23 3.93
CA CYS A 45 -13.20 -16.23 4.05
C CYS A 45 -13.12 -15.12 3.01
N VAL A 46 -11.90 -14.70 2.68
CA VAL A 46 -11.63 -13.62 1.73
C VAL A 46 -10.21 -13.79 1.21
N MET A 47 -10.00 -13.43 -0.06
CA MET A 47 -8.67 -13.30 -0.67
C MET A 47 -7.91 -12.10 -0.08
N ALA A 48 -7.46 -12.25 1.17
CA ALA A 48 -6.71 -11.26 1.91
C ALA A 48 -5.59 -11.94 2.69
N SER A 49 -4.41 -11.33 2.68
CA SER A 49 -3.28 -11.77 3.51
C SER A 49 -3.58 -11.62 5.00
N GLU A 50 -2.85 -12.33 5.85
CA GLU A 50 -3.16 -12.43 7.27
C GLU A 50 -1.91 -12.28 8.14
N ASN A 51 -2.05 -11.57 9.25
CA ASN A 51 -1.15 -11.65 10.40
C ASN A 51 -1.89 -12.29 11.58
N MET A 52 -1.19 -13.12 12.33
CA MET A 52 -1.73 -13.73 13.54
C MET A 52 -0.78 -13.56 14.72
N PHE A 53 -1.33 -13.47 15.93
CA PHE A 53 -0.53 -13.48 17.15
C PHE A 53 -1.31 -14.04 18.34
N GLY A 54 -0.65 -14.89 19.14
CA GLY A 54 -1.15 -15.32 20.44
C GLY A 54 -0.91 -14.27 21.52
N ILE A 55 -1.96 -13.80 22.18
CA ILE A 55 -1.91 -12.78 23.23
C ILE A 55 -2.41 -13.35 24.55
N SER A 56 -1.77 -12.94 25.65
CA SER A 56 -2.17 -13.35 27.00
C SER A 56 -3.25 -12.41 27.55
N TRP A 57 -4.32 -12.97 28.13
CA TRP A 57 -5.31 -12.20 28.91
C TRP A 57 -4.77 -11.76 30.29
N PRO A 58 -5.31 -10.68 30.87
CA PRO A 58 -6.31 -9.77 30.31
C PRO A 58 -5.74 -8.90 29.18
N LEU A 59 -6.58 -8.51 28.22
CA LEU A 59 -6.18 -7.64 27.13
C LEU A 59 -5.98 -6.21 27.61
N SER A 60 -4.98 -5.51 27.05
CA SER A 60 -4.85 -4.06 27.17
C SER A 60 -4.50 -3.45 25.81
N LYS A 61 -4.72 -2.15 25.67
CA LYS A 61 -4.33 -1.39 24.48
C LYS A 61 -2.84 -1.51 24.21
N GLU A 62 -2.01 -1.41 25.25
CA GLU A 62 -0.56 -1.50 25.17
C GLU A 62 -0.10 -2.85 24.64
N LYS A 63 -0.76 -3.95 25.07
CA LYS A 63 -0.47 -5.29 24.55
C LYS A 63 -0.81 -5.40 23.06
N LEU A 64 -1.95 -4.88 22.62
CA LEU A 64 -2.32 -4.85 21.20
C LEU A 64 -1.32 -4.03 20.37
N GLU A 65 -0.99 -2.84 20.83
CA GLU A 65 0.00 -1.99 20.17
C GLU A 65 1.38 -2.65 20.12
N SER A 66 1.77 -3.37 21.17
CA SER A 66 3.00 -4.15 21.19
C SER A 66 3.01 -5.25 20.14
N LYS A 67 1.86 -5.85 19.78
CA LYS A 67 1.79 -6.84 18.70
C LYS A 67 1.94 -6.20 17.33
N ALA A 68 1.29 -5.07 17.09
CA ALA A 68 1.50 -4.29 15.87
C ALA A 68 2.96 -3.84 15.71
N ARG A 69 3.60 -3.38 16.81
CA ARG A 69 5.03 -3.08 16.81
C ARG A 69 5.91 -4.33 16.61
N GLY A 70 5.52 -5.47 17.16
CA GLY A 70 6.23 -6.74 16.98
C GLY A 70 6.24 -7.20 15.52
N TRP A 71 5.12 -7.07 14.82
CA TRP A 71 5.04 -7.29 13.37
C TRP A 71 5.83 -6.27 12.58
N TRP A 72 5.81 -5.00 13.00
CA TRP A 72 6.62 -3.96 12.38
C TRP A 72 8.10 -4.33 12.48
N ASN A 73 8.63 -4.54 13.69
CA ASN A 73 10.05 -4.83 14.02
C ASN A 73 10.69 -6.01 13.28
N GLU A 74 9.96 -6.72 12.43
CA GLU A 74 10.55 -7.71 11.54
C GLU A 74 11.51 -7.13 10.51
N MET A 75 11.37 -5.85 10.13
CA MET A 75 12.26 -5.18 9.18
C MET A 75 13.70 -5.00 9.70
N ILE A 76 13.90 -4.93 11.01
CA ILE A 76 15.23 -4.78 11.63
C ILE A 76 15.87 -6.12 11.95
N LYS A 77 15.21 -7.25 11.64
CA LYS A 77 15.79 -8.56 11.86
C LYS A 77 16.96 -8.77 10.87
N PRO A 78 18.07 -9.39 11.32
CA PRO A 78 19.19 -9.71 10.45
C PRO A 78 18.74 -10.47 9.19
N GLY A 79 19.19 -10.00 8.03
CA GLY A 79 18.86 -10.60 6.73
C GLY A 79 17.64 -10.01 6.03
N TYR A 80 16.96 -9.01 6.59
CA TYR A 80 16.00 -8.22 5.81
C TYR A 80 16.75 -7.28 4.85
N ASP A 81 16.46 -7.37 3.54
CA ASP A 81 16.95 -6.45 2.53
C ASP A 81 15.77 -5.66 1.96
N TRP A 82 15.76 -4.35 2.22
CA TRP A 82 14.76 -3.42 1.70
C TRP A 82 14.73 -3.36 0.16
N TYR A 83 15.91 -3.44 -0.47
CA TYR A 83 16.05 -3.33 -1.92
C TYR A 83 15.64 -4.63 -2.63
N ASN A 84 15.63 -5.74 -1.91
CA ASN A 84 15.15 -7.03 -2.36
C ASN A 84 14.15 -7.60 -1.36
N ALA A 85 12.95 -7.02 -1.32
CA ALA A 85 11.85 -7.54 -0.51
C ALA A 85 11.44 -8.98 -0.88
N ASN A 86 11.98 -9.51 -1.99
CA ASN A 86 12.00 -10.95 -2.26
C ASN A 86 13.04 -11.60 -1.35
N ALA A 87 12.57 -12.21 -0.25
CA ALA A 87 13.25 -13.17 0.61
C ALA A 87 14.76 -13.35 0.33
N VAL A 88 15.61 -12.72 1.15
CA VAL A 88 17.00 -13.15 1.25
C VAL A 88 16.98 -14.63 1.66
N ASN A 89 17.36 -15.51 0.74
CA ASN A 89 17.48 -16.97 0.90
C ASN A 89 16.18 -17.77 1.09
N GLY A 90 15.06 -17.39 0.45
CA GLY A 90 13.84 -18.23 0.46
C GLY A 90 13.14 -18.35 1.81
N LYS A 91 13.62 -17.64 2.84
CA LYS A 91 13.02 -17.57 4.17
C LYS A 91 12.16 -16.32 4.28
N TRP A 92 10.95 -16.38 3.70
CA TRP A 92 9.86 -15.44 4.03
C TRP A 92 9.49 -15.43 5.52
N ALA A 93 9.98 -16.42 6.26
CA ALA A 93 9.52 -16.81 7.58
C ALA A 93 9.66 -15.74 8.68
N SER A 94 10.40 -14.65 8.48
CA SER A 94 10.65 -13.68 9.55
C SER A 94 10.15 -12.26 9.31
N ALA A 95 9.69 -11.90 8.09
CA ALA A 95 9.26 -10.53 7.71
C ALA A 95 7.87 -10.44 7.04
N GLY A 96 7.16 -11.56 6.92
CA GLY A 96 5.84 -11.61 6.30
C GLY A 96 4.82 -10.68 6.96
N HIS A 97 4.90 -10.49 8.28
CA HIS A 97 3.96 -9.64 9.01
C HIS A 97 4.19 -8.16 8.75
N TYR A 98 5.46 -7.74 8.72
CA TYR A 98 5.83 -6.38 8.35
C TYR A 98 5.34 -6.04 6.93
N THR A 99 5.58 -6.93 5.97
CA THR A 99 5.18 -6.67 4.56
C THR A 99 3.66 -6.51 4.39
N ASN A 100 2.85 -7.19 5.20
CA ASN A 100 1.40 -6.99 5.22
C ASN A 100 1.04 -5.58 5.69
N GLN A 101 1.63 -5.17 6.80
CA GLN A 101 1.29 -3.94 7.50
C GLN A 101 1.84 -2.69 6.79
N ASP A 102 3.01 -2.76 6.16
CA ASP A 102 3.79 -1.60 5.72
C ASP A 102 4.11 -1.61 4.22
N SER A 103 3.30 -2.32 3.43
CA SER A 103 3.27 -2.16 1.98
C SER A 103 2.39 -0.98 1.57
N ALA A 104 2.90 -0.14 0.66
CA ALA A 104 2.12 0.91 0.00
C ALA A 104 0.93 0.33 -0.78
N ARG A 105 0.96 -0.96 -1.15
CA ARG A 105 -0.15 -1.64 -1.85
C ARG A 105 -1.30 -2.03 -0.93
N THR A 106 -1.04 -2.18 0.37
CA THR A 106 -2.07 -2.49 1.37
C THR A 106 -2.86 -1.24 1.70
N THR A 107 -4.19 -1.31 1.54
CA THR A 107 -5.09 -0.17 1.77
C THR A 107 -6.15 -0.41 2.82
N GLU A 108 -6.41 -1.68 3.15
CA GLU A 108 -7.44 -2.03 4.12
C GLU A 108 -6.92 -3.07 5.12
N VAL A 109 -7.43 -2.97 6.34
CA VAL A 109 -7.21 -3.94 7.42
C VAL A 109 -8.52 -4.18 8.16
N GLY A 110 -8.72 -5.40 8.65
CA GLY A 110 -9.74 -5.69 9.67
C GLY A 110 -9.22 -6.79 10.58
N CYS A 111 -9.49 -6.69 11.87
CA CYS A 111 -8.94 -7.60 12.86
C CYS A 111 -10.03 -8.20 13.74
N GLY A 112 -9.87 -9.46 14.11
CA GLY A 112 -10.67 -10.18 15.10
C GLY A 112 -9.79 -10.60 16.27
N LEU A 113 -10.34 -10.50 17.48
CA LEU A 113 -9.70 -10.97 18.69
C LEU A 113 -10.68 -11.85 19.47
N PHE A 114 -10.25 -13.05 19.82
CA PHE A 114 -11.08 -13.98 20.59
C PHE A 114 -10.33 -14.59 21.77
N ASP A 115 -11.03 -14.75 22.91
CA ASP A 115 -10.51 -15.45 24.07
C ASP A 115 -10.61 -16.97 23.90
N CYS A 116 -9.46 -17.62 23.90
CA CYS A 116 -9.33 -19.07 23.78
C CYS A 116 -8.97 -19.76 25.11
N SER A 117 -9.12 -19.06 26.24
CA SER A 117 -8.83 -19.57 27.58
C SER A 117 -9.61 -20.86 27.90
N SER A 118 -10.86 -20.94 27.44
CA SER A 118 -11.71 -22.14 27.56
C SER A 118 -11.15 -23.37 26.83
N GLN A 119 -10.28 -23.18 25.85
CA GLN A 119 -9.57 -24.23 25.12
C GLN A 119 -8.13 -24.41 25.60
N GLN A 120 -7.77 -23.86 26.78
CA GLN A 120 -6.41 -23.87 27.33
C GLN A 120 -5.37 -23.24 26.39
N LYS A 121 -5.79 -22.26 25.59
CA LYS A 121 -4.94 -21.51 24.65
C LYS A 121 -4.93 -20.02 25.02
N GLY A 122 -3.89 -19.30 24.61
CA GLY A 122 -3.90 -17.83 24.64
C GLY A 122 -4.91 -17.26 23.64
N SER A 123 -5.39 -16.02 23.88
CA SER A 123 -6.27 -15.34 22.93
C SER A 123 -5.62 -15.22 21.56
N GLN A 124 -6.43 -15.22 20.52
CA GLN A 124 -5.96 -15.15 19.14
C GLN A 124 -6.33 -13.79 18.55
N LEU A 125 -5.30 -12.99 18.23
CA LEU A 125 -5.43 -11.81 17.40
C LEU A 125 -5.17 -12.21 15.94
N VAL A 126 -6.16 -12.00 15.08
CA VAL A 126 -6.08 -12.21 13.64
C VAL A 126 -6.31 -10.87 12.97
N CYS A 127 -5.44 -10.44 12.06
CA CYS A 127 -5.63 -9.25 11.24
C CYS A 127 -5.51 -9.62 9.76
N LYS A 128 -6.52 -9.27 8.97
CA LYS A 128 -6.54 -9.47 7.52
C LYS A 128 -6.26 -8.18 6.80
N TYR A 129 -5.51 -8.25 5.70
CA TYR A 129 -5.05 -7.10 4.93
C TYR A 129 -5.37 -7.31 3.45
N ARG A 130 -6.00 -6.30 2.85
CA ARG A 130 -6.33 -6.30 1.42
C ARG A 130 -5.40 -5.35 0.67
N THR A 131 -4.86 -5.86 -0.44
CA THR A 131 -4.07 -5.08 -1.40
C THR A 131 -4.95 -4.60 -2.56
N THR A 132 -4.48 -3.59 -3.26
CA THR A 132 -5.18 -2.92 -4.37
C THR A 132 -5.15 -3.69 -5.71
N PHE A 133 -4.69 -4.94 -5.75
CA PHE A 133 -4.60 -5.74 -6.99
C PHE A 133 -5.73 -6.73 -7.11
N LYS A 134 -6.78 -6.32 -7.81
CA LYS A 134 -7.84 -7.22 -8.27
C LYS A 134 -7.42 -8.01 -9.52
N ASP A 135 -6.37 -7.58 -10.25
CA ASP A 135 -6.22 -7.90 -11.68
C ASP A 135 -4.95 -8.67 -12.10
N LEU A 136 -4.20 -9.31 -11.19
CA LEU A 136 -3.01 -10.11 -11.58
C LEU A 136 -3.09 -11.61 -11.26
N GLY A 137 -4.26 -12.14 -10.89
CA GLY A 137 -4.39 -13.57 -10.54
C GLY A 137 -3.70 -13.96 -9.21
N ASP A 138 -2.74 -13.15 -8.73
CA ASP A 138 -2.04 -13.32 -7.46
C ASP A 138 -2.42 -12.18 -6.49
N TYR A 139 -3.45 -12.43 -5.68
CA TYR A 139 -3.94 -11.52 -4.62
C TYR A 139 -2.94 -11.25 -3.47
N VAL A 140 -1.67 -11.63 -3.62
CA VAL A 140 -0.66 -11.65 -2.55
C VAL A 140 0.59 -10.83 -2.90
N GLU A 141 0.65 -10.17 -4.07
CA GLU A 141 1.82 -9.36 -4.40
C GLU A 141 1.84 -8.03 -3.60
N LYS A 142 2.54 -8.05 -2.47
CA LYS A 142 2.75 -6.91 -1.56
C LYS A 142 3.93 -6.03 -1.98
N VAL A 143 4.66 -6.43 -3.02
CA VAL A 143 5.88 -5.78 -3.49
C VAL A 143 5.68 -5.14 -4.86
N TYR A 144 6.42 -4.07 -5.13
CA TYR A 144 6.59 -3.46 -6.44
C TYR A 144 7.81 -4.10 -7.08
N ARG A 145 7.64 -4.86 -8.17
CA ARG A 145 8.76 -5.27 -9.01
C ARG A 145 9.19 -4.10 -9.89
N LEU A 146 10.45 -3.71 -9.77
CA LEU A 146 11.08 -2.69 -10.59
C LEU A 146 11.64 -3.32 -11.89
N PRO A 147 11.79 -2.55 -12.97
CA PRO A 147 12.28 -3.06 -14.26
C PRO A 147 13.67 -3.72 -14.19
N ASN A 148 14.47 -3.38 -13.18
CA ASN A 148 15.79 -3.97 -12.92
C ASN A 148 15.72 -5.29 -12.12
N GLY A 149 14.53 -5.87 -11.91
CA GLY A 149 14.33 -7.13 -11.19
C GLY A 149 14.26 -7.01 -9.66
N THR A 150 14.44 -5.81 -9.10
CA THR A 150 14.34 -5.59 -7.64
C THR A 150 12.89 -5.45 -7.17
N SER A 151 12.63 -5.71 -5.88
CA SER A 151 11.29 -5.65 -5.29
C SER A 151 11.27 -4.74 -4.06
N ARG A 152 10.29 -3.82 -3.95
CA ARG A 152 10.16 -2.89 -2.80
C ARG A 152 8.74 -2.87 -2.24
N LEU A 153 8.55 -2.52 -0.97
CA LEU A 153 7.21 -2.38 -0.38
C LEU A 153 6.55 -1.03 -0.67
N TYR A 154 7.36 0.00 -0.91
CA TYR A 154 6.96 1.36 -1.20
C TYR A 154 8.10 2.07 -1.98
N GLU A 155 7.82 3.28 -2.48
CA GLU A 155 8.80 4.13 -3.15
C GLU A 155 9.35 5.18 -2.18
N VAL A 156 10.67 5.20 -1.96
CA VAL A 156 11.33 6.22 -1.15
C VAL A 156 11.23 7.57 -1.86
N GLY A 157 10.84 8.61 -1.13
CA GLY A 157 10.76 9.97 -1.63
C GLY A 157 9.88 10.84 -0.74
N GLU A 158 9.64 12.07 -1.14
CA GLU A 158 8.81 12.96 -0.32
C GLU A 158 7.36 12.44 -0.23
N PRO A 159 6.74 12.45 0.97
CA PRO A 159 5.42 11.88 1.19
C PRO A 159 4.37 12.36 0.20
N CYS A 160 3.54 11.41 -0.23
CA CYS A 160 2.37 11.65 -1.08
C CYS A 160 2.66 12.21 -2.48
N THR A 161 3.92 12.17 -2.93
CA THR A 161 4.31 12.67 -4.24
C THR A 161 4.28 11.63 -5.37
N ASN A 162 3.97 10.37 -5.04
CA ASN A 162 3.80 9.26 -5.99
C ASN A 162 2.53 8.42 -5.65
N CYS A 163 1.48 9.06 -5.15
CA CYS A 163 0.25 8.37 -4.77
C CYS A 163 -0.43 7.62 -5.92
N ARG A 164 -0.79 6.36 -5.65
CA ARG A 164 -1.36 5.44 -6.66
C ARG A 164 -2.71 5.90 -7.22
N TYR A 165 -3.52 6.62 -6.43
CA TYR A 165 -4.81 7.13 -6.88
C TYR A 165 -4.70 8.19 -7.98
N GLY A 166 -3.49 8.61 -8.34
CA GLY A 166 -3.25 9.61 -9.38
C GLY A 166 -3.58 11.04 -8.92
N ASN A 167 -3.76 11.25 -7.62
CA ASN A 167 -3.82 12.56 -6.96
C ASN A 167 -2.82 12.61 -5.81
N GLY A 168 -2.37 13.81 -5.42
CA GLY A 168 -1.40 13.97 -4.34
C GLY A 168 -2.02 14.36 -3.00
N TRP A 169 -3.26 13.98 -2.74
CA TRP A 169 -3.86 14.24 -1.43
C TRP A 169 -3.08 13.48 -0.35
N CYS A 170 -2.64 14.25 0.65
CA CYS A 170 -1.76 13.78 1.69
C CYS A 170 -2.36 14.05 3.05
N TYR A 171 -2.72 12.98 3.76
CA TYR A 171 -3.23 13.05 5.13
C TYR A 171 -2.21 12.41 6.07
N LYS A 172 -1.58 13.22 6.94
CA LYS A 172 -0.55 12.75 7.89
C LYS A 172 0.52 11.89 7.21
N ASP A 173 1.08 12.41 6.11
CA ASP A 173 2.12 11.79 5.28
C ASP A 173 1.72 10.47 4.59
N LEU A 174 0.41 10.22 4.46
CA LEU A 174 -0.14 9.05 3.79
C LEU A 174 -1.05 9.46 2.62
N CYS A 175 -0.92 8.76 1.50
CA CYS A 175 -1.75 8.91 0.33
C CYS A 175 -3.20 8.57 0.64
N VAL A 176 -4.11 9.47 0.25
CA VAL A 176 -5.55 9.26 0.33
C VAL A 176 -6.20 9.59 -0.99
N LYS A 177 -7.24 8.84 -1.39
CA LYS A 177 -8.01 9.18 -2.60
C LYS A 177 -8.71 10.53 -2.46
N GLN A 178 -9.20 10.80 -1.24
CA GLN A 178 -9.88 12.03 -0.85
C GLN A 178 -9.54 12.29 0.62
N CYS A 179 -9.43 13.56 0.97
CA CYS A 179 -9.22 13.95 2.36
C CYS A 179 -10.39 13.50 3.24
N PRO A 180 -10.12 12.98 4.45
CA PRO A 180 -11.18 12.77 5.44
C PRO A 180 -11.94 14.08 5.72
N GLN A 181 -13.22 13.97 6.09
CA GLN A 181 -14.08 15.12 6.34
C GLN A 181 -13.47 16.07 7.40
N GLY A 182 -13.48 17.38 7.15
CA GLY A 182 -12.94 18.39 8.07
C GLY A 182 -11.41 18.50 8.11
N THR A 183 -10.69 17.63 7.39
CA THR A 183 -9.21 17.62 7.43
C THR A 183 -8.56 18.57 6.45
N LYS A 184 -9.29 19.03 5.41
CA LYS A 184 -8.78 20.06 4.49
C LYS A 184 -8.74 21.41 5.19
N GLU A 185 -9.82 21.75 5.90
CA GLU A 185 -10.04 23.03 6.56
C GLU A 185 -9.11 23.21 7.77
N SER A 186 -8.82 22.11 8.48
CA SER A 186 -7.85 22.10 9.57
C SER A 186 -6.39 22.03 9.11
N GLY A 187 -6.14 21.86 7.81
CA GLY A 187 -4.80 21.73 7.23
C GLY A 187 -4.11 20.38 7.47
N GLU A 188 -4.77 19.41 8.13
CA GLU A 188 -4.22 18.06 8.33
C GLU A 188 -4.09 17.27 7.01
N CYS A 189 -4.99 17.53 6.05
CA CYS A 189 -4.93 16.97 4.71
C CYS A 189 -4.63 18.06 3.69
N LYS A 190 -3.52 17.91 2.97
CA LYS A 190 -3.01 18.90 2.03
C LYS A 190 -2.71 18.28 0.67
N CYS A 191 -2.67 19.12 -0.35
CA CYS A 191 -2.22 18.70 -1.66
C CYS A 191 -0.69 18.71 -1.71
N ALA A 192 -0.06 17.54 -1.84
CA ALA A 192 1.40 17.41 -1.91
C ALA A 192 1.98 17.84 -3.28
N LEU A 193 1.14 18.26 -4.23
CA LEU A 193 1.54 18.68 -5.58
C LEU A 193 1.57 20.19 -5.77
N VAL A 194 1.22 20.97 -4.73
CA VAL A 194 1.39 22.41 -4.74
C VAL A 194 2.86 22.71 -5.07
N ASP A 195 3.08 23.59 -6.05
CA ASP A 195 4.38 23.97 -6.61
C ASP A 195 5.18 22.86 -7.30
N ARG A 196 4.56 21.72 -7.60
CA ARG A 196 5.21 20.56 -8.23
C ARG A 196 4.57 20.14 -9.54
N CYS A 197 3.55 20.88 -9.95
CA CYS A 197 2.92 20.72 -11.25
C CYS A 197 3.80 21.41 -12.30
N ASN A 198 4.85 20.72 -12.75
CA ASN A 198 5.93 21.36 -13.49
C ASN A 198 5.51 21.79 -14.91
N LYS A 199 4.82 20.88 -15.62
CA LYS A 199 4.43 21.03 -17.03
C LYS A 199 2.94 20.78 -17.20
N GLY A 200 2.16 21.43 -16.36
CA GLY A 200 0.71 21.28 -16.31
C GLY A 200 0.07 22.25 -15.33
N THR A 201 -1.25 22.16 -15.22
CA THR A 201 -2.05 22.96 -14.29
C THR A 201 -2.52 22.10 -13.14
N LEU A 202 -2.29 22.55 -11.90
CA LEU A 202 -2.80 21.86 -10.72
C LEU A 202 -4.28 22.17 -10.54
N ASN A 203 -5.11 21.13 -10.46
CA ASN A 203 -6.48 21.25 -9.99
C ASN A 203 -6.49 21.16 -8.44
N PRO A 204 -6.80 22.26 -7.72
CA PRO A 204 -6.72 22.29 -6.26
C PRO A 204 -7.81 21.45 -5.57
N ASP A 205 -8.95 21.19 -6.24
CA ASP A 205 -10.07 20.44 -5.66
C ASP A 205 -9.84 18.94 -5.69
N THR A 206 -9.15 18.47 -6.74
CA THR A 206 -8.81 17.06 -6.94
C THR A 206 -7.38 16.72 -6.54
N CYS A 207 -6.52 17.73 -6.35
CA CYS A 207 -5.07 17.61 -6.19
C CYS A 207 -4.45 16.73 -7.30
N GLN A 208 -4.84 17.01 -8.54
CA GLN A 208 -4.32 16.35 -9.73
C GLN A 208 -3.66 17.38 -10.64
N CYS A 209 -2.53 16.99 -11.23
CA CYS A 209 -1.93 17.76 -12.29
C CYS A 209 -2.53 17.38 -13.64
N GLU A 210 -3.07 18.37 -14.33
CA GLU A 210 -3.47 18.28 -15.72
C GLU A 210 -2.25 18.62 -16.57
N CYS A 211 -1.55 17.58 -17.01
CA CYS A 211 -0.32 17.74 -17.77
C CYS A 211 -0.58 18.31 -19.17
N ASP A 212 0.33 19.14 -19.64
CA ASP A 212 0.45 19.44 -21.05
C ASP A 212 0.57 18.13 -21.82
N ARG A 213 0.06 18.09 -23.06
CA ARG A 213 0.00 16.86 -23.86
C ARG A 213 1.34 16.16 -24.09
N LYS A 214 2.47 16.81 -23.81
CA LYS A 214 3.82 16.26 -23.94
C LYS A 214 4.36 15.62 -22.66
N HIS A 215 3.62 15.66 -21.56
CA HIS A 215 4.07 15.22 -20.24
C HIS A 215 3.05 14.33 -19.55
N VAL A 216 3.53 13.49 -18.63
CA VAL A 216 2.74 12.51 -17.88
C VAL A 216 3.28 12.36 -16.46
N GLY A 217 2.52 11.64 -15.63
CA GLY A 217 2.85 11.40 -14.23
C GLY A 217 2.18 12.39 -13.28
N LEU A 218 2.32 12.15 -11.98
CA LEU A 218 1.60 12.91 -10.97
C LEU A 218 1.99 14.39 -10.93
N LYS A 219 3.22 14.70 -11.35
CA LYS A 219 3.83 16.05 -11.35
C LYS A 219 4.02 16.63 -12.75
N CYS A 220 3.64 15.89 -13.80
CA CYS A 220 3.96 16.24 -15.19
C CYS A 220 5.47 16.43 -15.44
N ASP A 221 6.30 15.66 -14.75
CA ASP A 221 7.76 15.73 -14.80
C ASP A 221 8.37 14.73 -15.79
N ARG A 222 7.58 13.76 -16.27
CA ARG A 222 8.03 12.78 -17.25
C ARG A 222 7.51 13.13 -18.64
N SER A 223 8.36 13.03 -19.65
CA SER A 223 7.94 13.17 -21.04
C SER A 223 6.98 12.04 -21.44
N CYS A 224 5.99 12.39 -22.26
CA CYS A 224 5.04 11.44 -22.84
C CYS A 224 5.80 10.43 -23.72
N THR A 225 6.02 9.24 -23.17
CA THR A 225 6.62 8.10 -23.84
C THR A 225 5.99 6.82 -23.32
N ASN A 226 6.03 5.75 -24.11
CA ASN A 226 5.65 4.41 -23.63
C ASN A 226 6.84 3.79 -22.89
N PHE A 227 6.63 3.35 -21.66
CA PHE A 227 7.66 2.81 -20.76
C PHE A 227 7.73 1.28 -20.79
N GLY A 228 7.06 0.62 -21.75
CA GLY A 228 7.04 -0.83 -21.88
C GLY A 228 6.40 -1.32 -23.18
N ASN A 229 6.17 -2.63 -23.27
CA ASN A 229 5.45 -3.23 -24.39
C ASN A 229 3.95 -2.94 -24.29
N CYS A 230 3.43 -2.12 -25.20
CA CYS A 230 2.05 -1.65 -25.19
C CYS A 230 1.11 -2.37 -26.15
N LYS A 231 1.54 -3.49 -26.75
CA LYS A 231 0.75 -4.20 -27.78
C LYS A 231 -0.63 -4.70 -27.29
N ASN A 232 -0.76 -4.99 -25.99
CA ASN A 232 -1.98 -5.54 -25.38
C ASN A 232 -2.40 -4.77 -24.10
N VAL A 233 -2.10 -3.48 -24.01
CA VAL A 233 -2.43 -2.72 -22.80
C VAL A 233 -3.94 -2.43 -22.76
N ASP A 234 -4.58 -2.70 -21.61
CA ASP A 234 -5.95 -2.23 -21.38
C ASP A 234 -5.93 -0.75 -20.98
N CYS A 235 -6.37 0.12 -21.89
CA CYS A 235 -6.41 1.55 -21.66
C CYS A 235 -7.53 2.00 -20.71
N ASN A 236 -8.44 1.09 -20.32
CA ASN A 236 -9.40 1.35 -19.26
C ASN A 236 -8.81 1.14 -17.86
N ASP A 237 -7.63 0.51 -17.73
CA ASP A 237 -6.89 0.48 -16.47
C ASP A 237 -6.12 1.81 -16.29
N PRO A 238 -6.55 2.70 -15.36
CA PRO A 238 -5.92 4.00 -15.18
C PRO A 238 -4.48 3.90 -14.69
N VAL A 239 -4.08 2.78 -14.08
CA VAL A 239 -2.69 2.55 -13.68
C VAL A 239 -1.88 2.17 -14.92
N ALA A 240 -2.28 1.15 -15.68
CA ALA A 240 -1.56 0.73 -16.89
C ALA A 240 -1.48 1.84 -17.94
N ALA A 241 -2.59 2.54 -18.18
CA ALA A 241 -2.67 3.67 -19.10
C ALA A 241 -1.70 4.79 -18.67
N LYS A 242 -1.72 5.25 -17.41
CA LYS A 242 -0.89 6.40 -17.01
C LYS A 242 0.58 6.07 -16.70
N THR A 243 0.89 4.83 -16.34
CA THR A 243 2.23 4.48 -15.83
C THR A 243 3.07 3.65 -16.79
N LYS A 244 2.46 2.89 -17.71
CA LYS A 244 3.19 2.03 -18.65
C LYS A 244 3.07 2.53 -20.09
N CYS A 245 1.86 2.85 -20.53
CA CYS A 245 1.55 3.08 -21.95
C CYS A 245 0.71 4.34 -22.20
N PRO A 246 1.10 5.51 -21.67
CA PRO A 246 0.26 6.70 -21.73
C PRO A 246 0.03 7.18 -23.16
N ALA A 247 1.03 7.07 -24.02
CA ALA A 247 0.88 7.46 -25.42
C ALA A 247 0.00 6.48 -26.21
N ALA A 248 0.22 5.17 -26.03
CA ALA A 248 -0.60 4.16 -26.70
C ALA A 248 -2.07 4.22 -26.25
N CYS A 249 -2.33 4.70 -25.02
CA CYS A 249 -3.66 4.91 -24.48
C CYS A 249 -4.22 6.33 -24.68
N GLY A 250 -3.61 7.13 -25.57
CA GLY A 250 -4.08 8.47 -25.91
C GLY A 250 -4.15 9.44 -24.73
N GLN A 251 -3.41 9.17 -23.64
CA GLN A 251 -3.35 10.03 -22.47
C GLN A 251 -2.50 11.28 -22.72
N CYS A 252 -1.69 11.26 -23.78
CA CYS A 252 -0.76 12.32 -24.14
C CYS A 252 -0.35 12.20 -25.62
N ASP A 253 0.05 13.32 -26.23
CA ASP A 253 0.61 13.38 -27.57
C ASP A 253 2.10 13.03 -27.47
N CYS A 254 2.49 11.85 -27.98
CA CYS A 254 3.90 11.61 -28.24
C CYS A 254 4.37 12.55 -29.33
N PHE A 255 5.60 13.06 -29.23
CA PHE A 255 6.27 13.47 -30.45
C PHE A 255 6.31 12.24 -31.35
N ASP A 256 5.74 12.36 -32.55
CA ASP A 256 6.16 11.50 -33.64
C ASP A 256 7.68 11.47 -33.58
N LYS A 257 8.25 10.28 -33.43
CA LYS A 257 9.66 10.10 -33.76
C LYS A 257 9.72 10.46 -35.23
N GLY A 258 10.11 11.70 -35.52
CA GLY A 258 10.40 12.13 -36.87
C GLY A 258 11.31 11.09 -37.52
N GLU A 259 10.93 10.79 -38.75
CA GLU A 259 11.77 10.34 -39.87
C GLU A 259 13.28 10.20 -39.59
#